data_AF-A0AAW7X5R6-F1
#
_entry.id   AF-A0AAW7X5R6-F1
#
_cell.length_a   1.000
_cell.length_b   1.000
_cell.length_c   1.000
_cell.angle_alpha   90.00
_cell.angle_beta   90.00
_cell.angle_gamma   90.00
#
_symmetry.space_group_name_H-M   'P 1'
#
loop_
_entity.id
_entity.type
_entity.pdbx_description
1 polymer ?
#
loop_
_entity_poly.entity_id
_entity_poly.type
_entity_poly.pdbx_seq_one_letter_code
_entity_poly.pdbx_strand_id
1 'polypeptide(L)'
;MSYRVKATLIMAIAVLVFGVAYVYFGASVGNTKEGRASQPLHLSGQLNSEGGFQGEKEALGLGATLDAEQVELGGNSNTELYSLGSEFMASRGYVNSGALEMYKSYDVQTLTTMGDNGDLIALAALANKYNGTNAWVLGIAVWEKAAMFGATNTAVALGGWNIGQSKVYENIDQTLSHQALVEGLAWYEFVRLRGGNPFLDAQRQSLTEENLSLLDPDILSEASQRGAEIYARLESQRIARGLEPFDNSIPESAKPFLKLLEGN
;
A
#
# COMPACT_ATOMS: atom_id res chain seq x y z
N MET A 1 42.42 -51.53 -11.09
CA MET A 1 41.44 -50.99 -10.13
C MET A 1 40.10 -51.68 -10.38
N SER A 2 39.56 -52.41 -9.41
CA SER A 2 38.34 -53.21 -9.62
C SER A 2 37.12 -52.31 -9.84
N TYR A 3 36.10 -52.82 -10.55
CA TYR A 3 34.87 -52.08 -10.86
C TYR A 3 34.22 -51.47 -9.61
N ARG A 4 34.29 -52.18 -8.48
CA ARG A 4 33.79 -51.71 -7.17
C ARG A 4 34.47 -50.42 -6.71
N VAL A 5 35.78 -50.32 -6.86
CA VAL A 5 36.55 -49.12 -6.45
C VAL A 5 36.19 -47.91 -7.31
N LYS A 6 35.94 -48.10 -8.61
CA LYS A 6 35.49 -47.02 -9.50
C LYS A 6 34.08 -46.53 -9.15
N ALA A 7 33.16 -47.45 -8.85
CA ALA A 7 31.79 -47.10 -8.47
C ALA A 7 31.74 -46.32 -7.14
N THR A 8 32.52 -46.73 -6.14
CA THR A 8 32.61 -46.01 -4.85
C THR A 8 33.19 -44.61 -5.03
N LEU A 9 34.21 -44.46 -5.89
CA LEU A 9 34.81 -43.15 -6.16
C LEU A 9 33.84 -42.20 -6.86
N ILE A 10 33.09 -42.69 -7.86
CA ILE A 10 32.09 -41.88 -8.58
C ILE A 10 30.97 -41.43 -7.62
N MET A 11 30.49 -42.32 -6.75
CA MET A 11 29.46 -41.98 -5.78
C MET A 11 29.94 -40.94 -4.75
N ALA A 12 31.18 -41.08 -4.28
CA ALA A 12 31.79 -40.10 -3.37
C ALA A 12 31.91 -38.71 -4.02
N ILE A 13 32.31 -38.64 -5.28
CA ILE A 13 32.39 -37.37 -6.04
C ILE A 13 30.99 -36.76 -6.21
N ALA A 14 29.97 -37.57 -6.55
CA ALA A 14 28.60 -37.08 -6.72
C ALA A 14 28.03 -36.48 -5.43
N VAL A 15 28.26 -37.13 -4.28
CA VAL A 15 27.84 -36.61 -2.96
C VAL A 15 28.55 -35.29 -2.64
N LEU A 16 29.85 -35.20 -2.94
CA LEU A 16 30.62 -33.98 -2.71
C LEU A 16 30.12 -32.80 -3.56
N VAL A 17 29.84 -33.06 -4.85
CA VAL A 17 29.30 -32.04 -5.77
C VAL A 17 27.91 -31.58 -5.33
N PHE A 18 27.03 -32.51 -4.93
CA PHE A 18 25.70 -32.16 -4.41
C PHE A 18 25.78 -31.39 -3.10
N GLY A 19 26.67 -31.77 -2.19
CA GLY A 19 26.87 -31.06 -0.92
C GLY A 19 27.34 -29.62 -1.11
N VAL A 20 28.31 -29.40 -2.01
CA VAL A 20 28.79 -28.06 -2.35
C VAL A 20 27.70 -27.23 -3.02
N ALA A 21 26.95 -27.82 -3.97
CA ALA A 21 25.83 -27.13 -4.62
C ALA A 21 24.74 -26.75 -3.60
N TYR A 22 24.42 -27.64 -2.65
CA TYR A 22 23.45 -27.37 -1.59
C TYR A 22 23.88 -26.22 -0.66
N VAL A 23 25.15 -26.19 -0.24
CA VAL A 23 25.69 -25.09 0.58
C VAL A 23 25.70 -23.78 -0.20
N TYR A 24 26.08 -23.80 -1.48
CA TYR A 24 26.09 -22.62 -2.32
C TYR A 24 24.66 -22.06 -2.55
N PHE A 25 23.69 -22.94 -2.80
CA PHE A 25 22.29 -22.54 -2.98
C PHE A 25 21.66 -22.03 -1.67
N GLY A 26 21.96 -22.68 -0.54
CA GLY A 26 21.52 -22.21 0.78
C GLY A 26 22.12 -20.85 1.13
N ALA A 27 23.39 -20.62 0.81
CA ALA A 27 24.04 -19.33 1.00
C ALA A 27 23.50 -18.25 0.05
N SER A 28 23.12 -18.58 -1.19
CA SER A 28 22.55 -17.60 -2.13
C SER A 28 21.11 -17.20 -1.75
N VAL A 29 20.32 -18.11 -1.20
CA VAL A 29 18.97 -17.81 -0.70
C VAL A 29 19.02 -16.99 0.60
N GLY A 30 20.08 -17.15 1.40
CA GLY A 30 20.29 -16.32 2.60
C GLY A 30 20.90 -14.94 2.35
N ASN A 31 21.41 -14.66 1.14
CA ASN A 31 22.09 -13.40 0.79
C ASN A 31 21.29 -12.51 -0.18
N THR A 32 20.08 -12.90 -0.59
CA THR A 32 19.09 -11.86 -0.87
C THR A 32 18.92 -11.12 0.44
N LYS A 33 19.51 -9.92 0.52
CA LYS A 33 19.18 -8.95 1.57
C LYS A 33 17.67 -8.91 1.61
N GLU A 34 17.07 -9.60 2.58
CA GLU A 34 15.76 -9.20 3.07
C GLU A 34 16.00 -7.75 3.46
N GLY A 35 15.62 -6.82 2.57
CA GLY A 35 15.50 -5.43 2.92
C GLY A 35 14.68 -5.47 4.20
N ARG A 36 15.33 -5.12 5.32
CA ARG A 36 14.79 -5.30 6.67
C ARG A 36 13.31 -4.96 6.60
N ALA A 37 12.46 -5.98 6.61
CA ALA A 37 11.07 -5.76 6.93
C ALA A 37 11.18 -5.22 8.35
N SER A 38 11.02 -3.90 8.48
CA SER A 38 11.03 -3.20 9.74
C SER A 38 10.05 -3.96 10.62
N GLN A 39 10.58 -4.74 11.57
CA GLN A 39 9.72 -5.36 12.55
C GLN A 39 8.94 -4.21 13.19
N PRO A 40 7.60 -4.29 13.29
CA PRO A 40 6.82 -3.22 13.87
C PRO A 40 7.38 -2.97 15.26
N LEU A 41 7.97 -1.78 15.46
CA LEU A 41 8.54 -1.38 16.72
C LEU A 41 7.37 -1.35 17.72
N HIS A 42 7.34 -2.31 18.64
CA HIS A 42 6.35 -2.34 19.70
C HIS A 42 6.66 -1.20 20.68
N LEU A 43 6.25 0.03 20.33
CA LEU A 43 6.27 1.19 21.22
C LEU A 43 5.17 0.99 22.27
N SER A 44 5.55 0.46 23.44
CA SER A 44 4.70 0.44 24.63
C SER A 44 4.67 1.82 25.31
N GLY A 45 4.34 2.86 24.55
CA GLY A 45 4.07 4.21 25.05
C GLY A 45 2.56 4.46 25.00
N GLN A 46 1.95 4.87 26.11
CA GLN A 46 0.60 5.42 26.09
C GLN A 46 0.59 6.68 25.24
N LEU A 47 0.24 6.55 23.96
CA LEU A 47 -0.12 7.66 23.10
C LEU A 47 -1.45 8.23 23.64
N ASN A 48 -1.38 9.31 24.39
CA ASN A 48 -2.54 10.12 24.73
C ASN A 48 -3.07 10.77 23.43
N SER A 49 -3.95 10.07 22.72
CA SER A 49 -4.39 10.41 21.36
C SER A 49 -5.55 11.40 21.30
N GLU A 50 -5.84 12.15 22.35
CA GLU A 50 -7.01 13.06 22.37
C GLU A 50 -6.81 14.38 21.60
N GLY A 51 -5.62 14.68 21.08
CA GLY A 51 -5.33 16.03 20.54
C GLY A 51 -4.96 16.17 19.05
N GLY A 52 -4.63 15.11 18.31
CA GLY A 52 -3.84 15.27 17.07
C GLY A 52 -4.53 14.94 15.74
N PHE A 53 -5.46 14.00 15.69
CA PHE A 53 -5.83 13.35 14.42
C PHE A 53 -7.07 13.91 13.70
N GLN A 54 -7.82 14.82 14.31
CA GLN A 54 -9.02 15.39 13.66
C GLN A 54 -8.68 16.57 12.73
N GLY A 55 -7.64 17.36 13.02
CA GLY A 55 -7.24 18.48 12.15
C GLY A 55 -6.50 18.06 10.87
N GLU A 56 -5.79 16.93 10.88
CA GLU A 56 -5.04 16.44 9.70
C GLU A 56 -5.89 15.61 8.73
N LYS A 57 -7.10 15.18 9.09
CA LYS A 57 -8.02 14.52 8.15
C LYS A 57 -8.43 15.41 6.98
N GLU A 58 -8.53 16.72 7.21
CA GLU A 58 -8.80 17.72 6.16
C GLU A 58 -7.50 18.12 5.43
N ALA A 59 -6.36 18.19 6.12
CA ALA A 59 -5.09 18.62 5.52
C ALA A 59 -4.44 17.59 4.57
N LEU A 60 -4.66 16.29 4.77
CA LEU A 60 -4.03 15.23 3.97
C LEU A 60 -4.89 14.71 2.81
N GLY A 61 -6.13 15.17 2.64
CA GLY A 61 -7.03 14.69 1.58
C GLY A 61 -7.30 13.17 1.60
N LEU A 62 -6.89 12.47 2.68
CA LEU A 62 -6.99 11.02 2.86
C LEU A 62 -8.45 10.55 3.02
N GLY A 63 -9.37 11.49 3.21
CA GLY A 63 -10.82 11.29 3.21
C GLY A 63 -11.46 11.69 1.89
N ALA A 64 -10.91 11.29 0.74
CA ALA A 64 -11.61 11.39 -0.54
C ALA A 64 -12.81 10.43 -0.58
N THR A 65 -13.77 10.63 0.32
CA THR A 65 -15.14 10.19 0.18
C THR A 65 -15.74 11.10 -0.88
N LEU A 66 -16.11 10.52 -2.02
CA LEU A 66 -16.95 11.20 -3.00
C LEU A 66 -18.32 11.41 -2.35
N ASP A 67 -18.48 12.51 -1.60
CA ASP A 67 -19.78 12.97 -1.15
C ASP A 67 -20.50 13.52 -2.38
N ALA A 68 -21.17 12.60 -3.08
CA ALA A 68 -21.90 12.86 -4.31
C ALA A 68 -23.14 13.76 -4.11
N GLU A 69 -23.39 14.27 -2.90
CA GLU A 69 -24.70 14.80 -2.52
C GLU A 69 -24.89 16.30 -2.80
N GLN A 70 -23.85 17.10 -3.10
CA GLN A 70 -24.05 18.55 -3.34
C GLN A 70 -23.13 19.20 -4.38
N VAL A 71 -23.14 18.71 -5.61
CA VAL A 71 -22.72 19.55 -6.75
C VAL A 71 -23.93 19.74 -7.67
N GLU A 72 -24.70 20.81 -7.44
CA GLU A 72 -25.67 21.32 -8.42
C GLU A 72 -24.90 21.87 -9.63
N LEU A 73 -24.47 20.96 -10.49
CA LEU A 73 -23.76 21.27 -11.72
C LEU A 73 -24.78 21.78 -12.74
N GLY A 74 -24.79 23.10 -12.93
CA GLY A 74 -25.47 23.72 -14.05
C GLY A 74 -24.91 23.21 -15.38
N GLY A 75 -25.55 22.20 -15.96
CA GLY A 75 -25.26 21.68 -17.30
C GLY A 75 -25.11 20.15 -17.37
N ASN A 76 -25.91 19.54 -18.24
CA ASN A 76 -25.99 18.08 -18.47
C ASN A 76 -24.63 17.41 -18.77
N SER A 77 -23.65 18.15 -19.29
CA SER A 77 -22.33 17.63 -19.67
C SER A 77 -21.42 17.29 -18.50
N ASN A 78 -21.60 17.92 -17.34
CA ASN A 78 -20.75 17.64 -16.18
C ASN A 78 -21.19 16.35 -15.47
N THR A 79 -22.50 16.07 -15.40
CA THR A 79 -23.03 14.87 -14.75
C THR A 79 -22.49 13.57 -15.33
N GLU A 80 -22.41 13.45 -16.65
CA GLU A 80 -21.86 12.27 -17.33
C GLU A 80 -20.37 12.08 -16.99
N LEU A 81 -19.60 13.17 -16.99
CA LEU A 81 -18.18 13.14 -16.65
C LEU A 81 -17.94 12.68 -15.21
N TYR A 82 -18.71 13.17 -14.24
CA TYR A 82 -18.61 12.75 -12.84
C TYR A 82 -19.06 11.30 -12.64
N SER A 83 -20.07 10.83 -13.38
CA SER A 83 -20.47 9.42 -13.34
C SER A 83 -19.34 8.50 -13.81
N LEU A 84 -18.73 8.80 -14.97
CA LEU A 84 -17.61 8.04 -15.51
C LEU A 84 -16.38 8.10 -14.58
N GLY A 85 -16.11 9.26 -14.00
CA GLY A 85 -15.06 9.44 -12.99
C GLY A 85 -15.30 8.61 -11.74
N SER A 86 -16.53 8.62 -11.22
CA SER A 86 -16.93 7.84 -10.05
C SER A 86 -16.83 6.34 -10.30
N GLU A 87 -17.29 5.87 -11.47
CA GLU A 87 -17.15 4.46 -11.88
C GLU A 87 -15.67 4.05 -11.98
N PHE A 88 -14.84 4.90 -12.58
CA PHE A 88 -13.40 4.66 -12.64
C PHE A 88 -12.80 4.56 -11.23
N MET A 89 -13.07 5.53 -10.35
CA MET A 89 -12.56 5.51 -8.97
C MET A 89 -13.07 4.29 -8.20
N ALA A 90 -14.34 3.92 -8.36
CA ALA A 90 -14.89 2.69 -7.76
C ALA A 90 -14.16 1.43 -8.26
N SER A 91 -13.82 1.36 -9.56
CA SER A 91 -13.02 0.24 -10.10
C SER A 91 -11.59 0.19 -9.58
N ARG A 92 -11.06 1.33 -9.09
CA ARG A 92 -9.80 1.43 -8.34
C ARG A 92 -9.96 1.13 -6.84
N GLY A 93 -11.16 0.74 -6.42
CA GLY A 93 -11.48 0.40 -5.04
C GLY A 93 -11.62 1.59 -4.11
N TYR A 94 -11.86 2.80 -4.64
CA TYR A 94 -12.32 3.90 -3.81
C TYR A 94 -13.74 3.59 -3.31
N VAL A 95 -13.92 3.66 -1.99
CA VAL A 95 -15.18 3.32 -1.33
C VAL A 95 -15.96 4.59 -1.03
N ASN A 96 -17.23 4.62 -1.45
CA ASN A 96 -18.16 5.70 -1.13
C ASN A 96 -18.52 5.70 0.37
N SER A 97 -18.62 6.88 0.98
CA SER A 97 -18.97 7.09 2.39
C SER A 97 -20.31 6.46 2.78
N GLY A 98 -21.34 6.64 1.96
CA GLY A 98 -22.66 6.04 2.16
C GLY A 98 -22.62 4.52 2.13
N ALA A 99 -21.83 3.94 1.23
CA ALA A 99 -21.64 2.48 1.19
C ALA A 99 -20.94 1.95 2.45
N LEU A 100 -19.95 2.69 2.94
CA LEU A 100 -19.25 2.36 4.18
C LEU A 100 -20.17 2.40 5.41
N GLU A 101 -21.12 3.34 5.47
CA GLU A 101 -22.10 3.47 6.57
C GLU A 101 -22.90 2.19 6.76
N MET A 102 -23.33 1.56 5.65
CA MET A 102 -24.10 0.32 5.68
C MET A 102 -23.36 -0.85 6.36
N TYR A 103 -22.03 -0.79 6.44
CA TYR A 103 -21.18 -1.85 7.00
C TYR A 103 -20.81 -1.59 8.47
N LYS A 104 -21.09 -0.40 9.01
CA LYS A 104 -20.65 -0.03 10.37
C LYS A 104 -21.24 -0.93 11.47
N SER A 105 -22.46 -1.44 11.25
CA SER A 105 -23.19 -2.30 12.18
C SER A 105 -22.69 -3.75 12.20
N TYR A 106 -21.97 -4.21 11.16
CA TYR A 106 -21.41 -5.55 11.15
C TYR A 106 -20.32 -5.73 12.20
N ASP A 107 -20.23 -6.93 12.75
CA ASP A 107 -19.16 -7.30 13.67
C ASP A 107 -17.83 -7.57 12.92
N VAL A 108 -16.73 -7.65 13.69
CA VAL A 108 -15.38 -7.86 13.16
C VAL A 108 -15.26 -9.18 12.38
N GLN A 109 -15.91 -10.25 12.81
CA GLN A 109 -15.79 -11.56 12.18
C GLN A 109 -16.54 -11.61 10.85
N THR A 110 -17.73 -11.00 10.80
CA THR A 110 -18.51 -10.82 9.57
C THR A 110 -17.73 -10.00 8.54
N LEU A 111 -17.19 -8.83 8.95
CA LEU A 111 -16.36 -8.00 8.06
C LEU A 111 -15.09 -8.71 7.59
N THR A 112 -14.44 -9.47 8.48
CA THR A 112 -13.25 -10.27 8.12
C THR A 112 -13.61 -11.30 7.06
N THR A 113 -14.72 -12.03 7.24
CA THR A 113 -15.17 -13.06 6.29
C THR A 113 -15.50 -12.47 4.93
N MET A 114 -16.19 -11.33 4.87
CA MET A 114 -16.49 -10.65 3.61
C MET A 114 -15.22 -10.12 2.94
N GLY A 115 -14.34 -9.49 3.72
CA GLY A 115 -13.07 -8.97 3.23
C GLY A 115 -12.09 -10.05 2.75
N ASP A 116 -12.10 -11.23 3.37
CA ASP A 116 -11.32 -12.39 2.94
C ASP A 116 -11.75 -12.90 1.56
N ASN A 117 -13.01 -12.66 1.19
CA ASN A 117 -13.58 -12.94 -0.12
C ASN A 117 -13.46 -11.76 -1.10
N GLY A 118 -12.74 -10.70 -0.74
CA GLY A 118 -12.44 -9.56 -1.61
C GLY A 118 -13.45 -8.41 -1.55
N ASP A 119 -14.35 -8.39 -0.59
CA ASP A 119 -15.23 -7.23 -0.37
C ASP A 119 -14.42 -6.04 0.17
N LEU A 120 -14.14 -5.08 -0.71
CA LEU A 120 -13.34 -3.89 -0.40
C LEU A 120 -14.04 -2.95 0.59
N ILE A 121 -15.38 -2.90 0.59
CA ILE A 121 -16.14 -2.06 1.51
C ILE A 121 -16.04 -2.66 2.92
N ALA A 122 -16.14 -3.99 3.03
CA ALA A 122 -15.94 -4.70 4.28
C ALA A 122 -14.52 -4.50 4.84
N LEU A 123 -13.48 -4.56 4.00
CA LEU A 123 -12.10 -4.29 4.42
C LEU A 123 -11.91 -2.84 4.88
N ALA A 124 -12.50 -1.86 4.17
CA ALA A 124 -12.46 -0.46 4.60
C ALA A 124 -13.17 -0.25 5.96
N ALA A 125 -14.35 -0.86 6.14
CA ALA A 125 -15.09 -0.80 7.41
C ALA A 125 -14.31 -1.48 8.54
N LEU A 126 -13.67 -2.62 8.26
CA LEU A 126 -12.86 -3.36 9.23
C LEU A 126 -11.64 -2.55 9.67
N ALA A 127 -10.91 -1.94 8.73
CA ALA A 127 -9.78 -1.10 9.06
C ALA A 127 -10.20 0.12 9.92
N ASN A 128 -11.35 0.72 9.63
CA ASN A 128 -11.89 1.81 10.43
C ASN A 128 -12.24 1.39 11.87
N LYS A 129 -12.62 0.14 12.13
CA LYS A 129 -12.83 -0.36 13.50
C LYS A 129 -11.54 -0.49 14.29
N TYR A 130 -10.41 -0.73 13.63
CA TYR A 130 -9.10 -0.80 14.28
C TYR A 130 -8.41 0.56 14.40
N ASN A 131 -8.75 1.50 13.53
CA ASN A 131 -8.19 2.85 13.54
C ASN A 131 -8.50 3.58 14.87
N GLY A 132 -7.49 4.21 15.47
CA GLY A 132 -7.61 4.90 16.76
C GLY A 132 -7.75 3.98 17.98
N THR A 133 -7.54 2.67 17.83
CA THR A 133 -7.57 1.71 18.94
C THR A 133 -6.16 1.19 19.26
N ASN A 134 -5.99 0.48 20.38
CA ASN A 134 -4.74 -0.24 20.69
C ASN A 134 -4.42 -1.37 19.69
N ALA A 135 -5.33 -1.70 18.79
CA ALA A 135 -5.19 -2.71 17.76
C ALA A 135 -4.90 -2.10 16.36
N TRP A 136 -4.39 -0.87 16.29
CA TRP A 136 -4.08 -0.18 15.02
C TRP A 136 -3.19 -0.99 14.07
N VAL A 137 -2.29 -1.84 14.58
CA VAL A 137 -1.45 -2.74 13.78
C VAL A 137 -2.31 -3.72 12.95
N LEU A 138 -3.43 -4.18 13.49
CA LEU A 138 -4.39 -4.99 12.73
C LEU A 138 -5.04 -4.17 11.62
N GLY A 139 -5.32 -2.88 11.87
CA GLY A 139 -5.83 -1.95 10.86
C GLY A 139 -4.90 -1.81 9.65
N ILE A 140 -3.58 -1.70 9.90
CA ILE A 140 -2.57 -1.65 8.84
C ILE A 140 -2.58 -2.94 8.01
N ALA A 141 -2.60 -4.10 8.66
CA ALA A 141 -2.67 -5.38 7.95
C ALA A 141 -3.95 -5.51 7.10
N VAL A 142 -5.06 -4.95 7.56
CA VAL A 142 -6.32 -4.89 6.80
C VAL A 142 -6.19 -3.96 5.59
N TRP A 143 -5.56 -2.79 5.73
CA TRP A 143 -5.28 -1.91 4.59
C TRP A 143 -4.35 -2.55 3.56
N GLU A 144 -3.28 -3.24 3.98
CA GLU A 144 -2.41 -3.96 3.04
C GLU A 144 -3.18 -5.05 2.29
N LYS A 145 -4.07 -5.78 2.99
CA LYS A 145 -4.94 -6.78 2.37
C LYS A 145 -5.90 -6.16 1.36
N ALA A 146 -6.47 -5.00 1.66
CA ALA A 146 -7.34 -4.27 0.75
C ALA A 146 -6.55 -3.80 -0.50
N ALA A 147 -5.33 -3.30 -0.33
CA ALA A 147 -4.45 -2.94 -1.43
C ALA A 147 -4.13 -4.15 -2.33
N MET A 148 -3.91 -5.35 -1.75
CA MET A 148 -3.74 -6.61 -2.51
C MET A 148 -4.99 -6.94 -3.34
N PHE A 149 -6.20 -6.74 -2.79
CA PHE A 149 -7.44 -6.91 -3.56
C PHE A 149 -7.69 -5.79 -4.58
N GLY A 150 -6.89 -4.72 -4.56
CA GLY A 150 -6.87 -3.68 -5.58
C GLY A 150 -7.33 -2.29 -5.10
N ALA A 151 -7.61 -2.11 -3.81
CA ALA A 151 -8.10 -0.85 -3.25
C ALA A 151 -7.01 0.21 -3.11
N THR A 152 -6.92 1.13 -4.08
CA THR A 152 -5.87 2.16 -4.09
C THR A 152 -6.06 3.22 -3.01
N ASN A 153 -7.29 3.49 -2.56
CA ASN A 153 -7.55 4.41 -1.44
C ASN A 153 -6.90 3.94 -0.12
N THR A 154 -6.85 2.64 0.13
CA THR A 154 -6.20 2.09 1.35
C THR A 154 -4.68 2.16 1.25
N ALA A 155 -4.10 2.05 0.05
CA ALA A 155 -2.69 2.32 -0.18
C ALA A 155 -2.35 3.80 0.03
N VAL A 156 -3.23 4.73 -0.39
CA VAL A 156 -3.10 6.16 -0.06
C VAL A 156 -3.11 6.38 1.46
N ALA A 157 -4.01 5.72 2.20
CA ALA A 157 -4.05 5.77 3.66
C ALA A 157 -2.76 5.22 4.32
N LEU A 158 -2.21 4.13 3.79
CA LEU A 158 -0.91 3.58 4.24
C LEU A 158 0.23 4.56 3.98
N GLY A 159 0.24 5.22 2.83
CA GLY A 159 1.20 6.28 2.50
C GLY A 159 1.15 7.41 3.51
N GLY A 160 -0.03 8.00 3.71
CA GLY A 160 -0.23 9.06 4.68
C GLY A 160 0.11 8.68 6.12
N TRP A 161 -0.24 7.46 6.56
CA TRP A 161 0.11 6.96 7.89
C TRP A 161 1.63 6.90 8.11
N ASN A 162 2.37 6.34 7.15
CA ASN A 162 3.83 6.23 7.23
C ASN A 162 4.51 7.61 7.21
N ILE A 163 4.00 8.55 6.42
CA ILE A 163 4.50 9.93 6.44
C ILE A 163 4.21 10.61 7.78
N GLY A 164 3.04 10.40 8.37
CA GLY A 164 2.74 10.85 9.73
C GLY A 164 3.72 10.27 10.76
N GLN A 165 4.05 8.98 10.65
CA GLN A 165 5.07 8.36 11.51
C GLN A 165 6.46 8.97 11.31
N SER A 166 6.84 9.31 10.06
CA SER A 166 8.11 9.99 9.80
C SER A 166 8.27 11.27 10.63
N LYS A 167 7.21 12.10 10.68
CA LYS A 167 7.19 13.34 11.47
C LYS A 167 7.33 13.08 12.97
N VAL A 168 6.70 12.00 13.47
CA VAL A 168 6.84 11.60 14.88
C VAL A 168 8.28 11.15 15.18
N TYR A 169 8.90 10.39 14.28
CA TYR A 169 10.24 9.87 14.46
C TYR A 169 11.35 10.92 14.24
N GLU A 170 11.09 12.03 13.55
CA GLU A 170 12.08 13.06 13.22
C GLU A 170 12.90 13.52 14.44
N ASN A 171 12.24 13.67 15.59
CA ASN A 171 12.86 14.12 16.83
C ASN A 171 13.36 12.98 17.75
N ILE A 172 13.13 11.72 17.36
CA ILE A 172 13.43 10.53 18.17
C ILE A 172 14.58 9.75 17.54
N ASP A 173 14.47 9.43 16.25
CA ASP A 173 15.41 8.62 15.49
C ASP A 173 15.29 8.98 14.00
N GLN A 174 16.31 9.67 13.47
CA GLN A 174 16.37 10.08 12.07
C GLN A 174 16.35 8.90 11.09
N THR A 175 16.91 7.74 11.47
CA THR A 175 16.90 6.55 10.62
C THR A 175 15.47 6.00 10.51
N LEU A 176 14.72 5.95 11.61
CA LEU A 176 13.32 5.53 11.58
C LEU A 176 12.45 6.54 10.83
N SER A 177 12.72 7.84 10.99
CA SER A 177 12.03 8.89 10.24
C SER A 177 12.23 8.73 8.73
N HIS A 178 13.48 8.59 8.27
CA HIS A 178 13.79 8.30 6.86
C HIS A 178 13.06 7.06 6.36
N GLN A 179 13.14 5.94 7.09
CA GLN A 179 12.50 4.69 6.68
C GLN A 179 10.97 4.83 6.53
N ALA A 180 10.32 5.52 7.47
CA ALA A 180 8.90 5.78 7.41
C ALA A 180 8.53 6.71 6.24
N LEU A 181 9.36 7.72 5.95
CA LEU A 181 9.15 8.60 4.80
C LEU A 181 9.27 7.84 3.47
N VAL A 182 10.31 7.01 3.32
CA VAL A 182 10.49 6.15 2.14
C VAL A 182 9.30 5.20 1.96
N GLU A 183 8.86 4.53 3.03
CA GLU A 183 7.72 3.61 2.94
C GLU A 183 6.42 4.36 2.58
N GLY A 184 6.21 5.56 3.13
CA GLY A 184 5.06 6.40 2.82
C GLY A 184 5.02 6.84 1.35
N LEU A 185 6.14 7.33 0.83
CA LEU A 185 6.29 7.70 -0.58
C LEU A 185 6.20 6.47 -1.51
N ALA A 186 6.67 5.31 -1.07
CA ALA A 186 6.57 4.05 -1.81
C ALA A 186 5.12 3.58 -1.99
N TRP A 187 4.26 3.77 -0.98
CA TRP A 187 2.82 3.50 -1.13
C TRP A 187 2.15 4.44 -2.14
N TYR A 188 2.56 5.70 -2.22
CA TYR A 188 2.08 6.60 -3.29
C TYR A 188 2.58 6.17 -4.67
N GLU A 189 3.83 5.73 -4.78
CA GLU A 189 4.35 5.15 -6.03
C GLU A 189 3.55 3.91 -6.45
N PHE A 190 3.21 3.01 -5.52
CA PHE A 190 2.31 1.89 -5.81
C PHE A 190 0.98 2.35 -6.41
N VAL A 191 0.37 3.40 -5.85
CA VAL A 191 -0.89 3.95 -6.37
C VAL A 191 -0.70 4.55 -7.76
N ARG A 192 0.42 5.23 -8.01
CA ARG A 192 0.78 5.77 -9.33
C ARG A 192 0.90 4.65 -10.37
N LEU A 193 1.59 3.56 -10.04
CA LEU A 193 1.74 2.39 -10.92
C LEU A 193 0.39 1.74 -11.27
N ARG A 194 -0.60 1.82 -10.37
CA ARG A 194 -1.96 1.31 -10.57
C ARG A 194 -2.84 2.23 -11.44
N GLY A 195 -2.29 3.30 -12.01
CA GLY A 195 -3.06 4.31 -12.73
C GLY A 195 -3.99 5.09 -11.81
N GLY A 196 -3.55 5.33 -10.57
CA GLY A 196 -4.29 6.06 -9.56
C GLY A 196 -4.42 7.56 -9.84
N ASN A 197 -4.92 8.30 -8.85
CA ASN A 197 -5.28 9.70 -8.98
C ASN A 197 -4.03 10.57 -9.32
N PRO A 198 -4.02 11.33 -10.43
CA PRO A 198 -2.89 12.20 -10.78
C PRO A 198 -2.62 13.32 -9.76
N PHE A 199 -3.60 13.67 -8.92
CA PHE A 199 -3.38 14.55 -7.77
C PHE A 199 -2.29 14.03 -6.82
N LEU A 200 -2.06 12.72 -6.79
CA LEU A 200 -1.02 12.12 -5.96
C LEU A 200 0.39 12.50 -6.40
N ASP A 201 0.61 12.85 -7.66
CA ASP A 201 1.92 13.36 -8.10
C ASP A 201 2.18 14.75 -7.52
N ALA A 202 1.17 15.63 -7.54
CA ALA A 202 1.23 16.94 -6.90
C ALA A 202 1.35 16.82 -5.37
N GLN A 203 0.58 15.94 -4.75
CA GLN A 203 0.68 15.66 -3.32
C GLN A 203 2.07 15.10 -2.96
N ARG A 204 2.60 14.16 -3.75
CA ARG A 204 3.94 13.61 -3.54
C ARG A 204 5.00 14.70 -3.65
N GLN A 205 4.89 15.58 -4.65
CA GLN A 205 5.80 16.71 -4.80
C GLN A 205 5.70 17.67 -3.62
N SER A 206 4.49 18.06 -3.20
CA SER A 206 4.28 18.93 -2.04
C SER A 206 4.83 18.31 -0.75
N LEU A 207 4.58 17.02 -0.51
CA LEU A 207 5.15 16.30 0.63
C LEU A 207 6.67 16.24 0.55
N THR A 208 7.23 16.09 -0.65
CA THR A 208 8.68 16.15 -0.87
C THR A 208 9.20 17.55 -0.50
N GLU A 209 8.57 18.60 -1.01
CA GLU A 209 8.94 19.99 -0.76
C GLU A 209 8.86 20.37 0.73
N GLU A 210 7.80 19.95 1.42
CA GLU A 210 7.62 20.18 2.86
C GLU A 210 8.67 19.47 3.71
N ASN A 211 9.19 18.34 3.24
CA ASN A 211 10.19 17.55 3.94
C ASN A 211 11.61 17.83 3.44
N LEU A 212 11.85 18.87 2.62
CA LEU A 212 13.14 19.16 1.98
C LEU A 212 14.36 19.19 2.93
N SER A 213 14.17 19.53 4.20
CA SER A 213 15.25 19.48 5.20
C SER A 213 15.70 18.05 5.56
N LEU A 214 14.84 17.05 5.31
CA LEU A 214 15.06 15.62 5.57
C LEU A 214 15.39 14.83 4.30
N LEU A 215 15.23 15.42 3.11
CA LEU A 215 15.39 14.67 1.87
C LEU A 215 16.85 14.59 1.44
N ASP A 216 17.40 13.38 1.55
CA ASP A 216 18.46 12.93 0.67
C ASP A 216 17.96 13.00 -0.79
N PRO A 217 18.72 13.55 -1.76
CA PRO A 217 18.39 13.50 -3.18
C PRO A 217 17.96 12.10 -3.67
N ASP A 218 18.43 11.03 -3.02
CA ASP A 218 18.15 9.66 -3.40
C ASP A 218 16.80 9.13 -2.85
N ILE A 219 16.13 9.83 -1.94
CA ILE A 219 14.92 9.33 -1.26
C ILE A 219 13.76 9.04 -2.22
N LEU A 220 13.61 9.84 -3.29
CA LEU A 220 12.59 9.58 -4.31
C LEU A 220 12.94 8.34 -5.15
N SER A 221 14.23 8.10 -5.39
CA SER A 221 14.71 6.90 -6.06
C SER A 221 14.48 5.66 -5.18
N GLU A 222 14.81 5.75 -3.89
CA GLU A 222 14.55 4.70 -2.89
C GLU A 222 13.06 4.38 -2.78
N ALA A 223 12.21 5.40 -2.64
CA ALA A 223 10.77 5.26 -2.57
C ALA A 223 10.19 4.65 -3.87
N SER A 224 10.73 5.05 -5.03
CA SER A 224 10.33 4.48 -6.32
C SER A 224 10.65 2.98 -6.41
N GLN A 225 11.89 2.60 -6.07
CA GLN A 225 12.29 1.20 -6.01
C GLN A 225 11.40 0.42 -5.04
N ARG A 226 11.21 0.96 -3.83
CA ARG A 226 10.39 0.33 -2.80
C ARG A 226 8.93 0.19 -3.22
N GLY A 227 8.38 1.18 -3.92
CA GLY A 227 7.02 1.15 -4.47
C GLY A 227 6.85 0.05 -5.51
N ALA A 228 7.84 -0.14 -6.39
CA ALA A 228 7.87 -1.26 -7.34
C ALA A 228 7.93 -2.62 -6.63
N GLU A 229 8.68 -2.74 -5.52
CA GLU A 229 8.70 -3.95 -4.70
C GLU A 229 7.33 -4.23 -4.04
N ILE A 230 6.68 -3.20 -3.49
CA ILE A 230 5.32 -3.31 -2.93
C ILE A 230 4.36 -3.79 -4.01
N TYR A 231 4.39 -3.19 -5.21
CA TYR A 231 3.56 -3.59 -6.34
C TYR A 231 3.76 -5.07 -6.69
N ALA A 232 5.01 -5.49 -6.92
CA ALA A 232 5.33 -6.86 -7.30
C ALA A 232 4.93 -7.88 -6.21
N ARG A 233 5.14 -7.53 -4.93
CA ARG A 233 4.73 -8.36 -3.79
C ARG A 233 3.22 -8.55 -3.77
N LEU A 234 2.45 -7.47 -3.85
CA LEU A 234 0.98 -7.54 -3.78
C LEU A 234 0.38 -8.23 -5.00
N GLU A 235 0.92 -7.97 -6.20
CA GLU A 235 0.49 -8.66 -7.42
C GLU A 235 0.75 -10.16 -7.33
N SER A 236 1.94 -10.57 -6.85
CA SER A 236 2.24 -11.98 -6.65
C SER A 236 1.29 -12.65 -5.66
N GLN A 237 0.94 -11.98 -4.55
CA GLN A 237 -0.03 -12.49 -3.58
C GLN A 237 -1.44 -12.60 -4.18
N ARG A 238 -1.83 -11.64 -5.02
CA ARG A 238 -3.10 -11.62 -5.73
C ARG A 238 -3.21 -12.80 -6.70
N ILE A 239 -2.19 -13.01 -7.53
CA ILE A 239 -2.10 -14.15 -8.46
C ILE A 239 -2.11 -15.49 -7.70
N ALA A 240 -1.39 -15.59 -6.57
CA ALA A 240 -1.38 -16.79 -5.73
C ALA A 240 -2.77 -17.13 -5.14
N ARG A 241 -3.70 -16.16 -5.09
CA ARG A 241 -5.09 -16.35 -4.68
C ARG A 241 -6.04 -16.63 -5.84
N GLY A 242 -5.52 -16.79 -7.06
CA GLY A 242 -6.33 -17.04 -8.26
C GLY A 242 -7.05 -15.80 -8.80
N LEU A 243 -6.59 -14.60 -8.42
CA LEU A 243 -7.07 -13.34 -8.98
C LEU A 243 -6.19 -12.94 -10.17
N GLU A 244 -6.79 -12.24 -11.14
CA GLU A 244 -6.05 -11.68 -12.28
C GLU A 244 -4.98 -10.68 -11.84
N PRO A 245 -3.95 -10.42 -12.66
CA PRO A 245 -3.00 -9.33 -12.43
C PRO A 245 -3.69 -7.97 -12.22
N PHE A 246 -2.91 -7.02 -11.74
CA PHE A 246 -3.41 -5.67 -11.56
C PHE A 246 -3.69 -5.01 -12.92
N ASP A 247 -4.95 -4.70 -13.22
CA ASP A 247 -5.28 -3.82 -14.34
C ASP A 247 -4.78 -2.41 -14.01
N ASN A 248 -3.83 -1.87 -14.77
CA ASN A 248 -3.28 -0.51 -14.58
C ASN A 248 -3.77 0.46 -15.68
N SER A 249 -4.68 0.02 -16.55
CA SER A 249 -5.13 0.80 -17.71
C SER A 249 -6.10 1.91 -17.32
N ILE A 250 -5.88 3.13 -17.81
CA ILE A 250 -6.80 4.25 -17.62
C ILE A 250 -7.69 4.32 -18.87
N PRO A 251 -9.01 4.10 -18.76
CA PRO A 251 -9.89 4.17 -19.92
C PRO A 251 -9.94 5.61 -20.45
N GLU A 252 -10.01 5.77 -21.79
CA GLU A 252 -10.06 7.10 -22.43
C GLU A 252 -11.21 7.97 -21.89
N SER A 253 -12.33 7.34 -21.52
CA SER A 253 -13.50 8.01 -20.93
C SER A 253 -13.22 8.64 -19.55
N ALA A 254 -12.25 8.12 -18.78
CA ALA A 254 -11.90 8.66 -17.47
C ALA A 254 -10.88 9.81 -17.53
N LYS A 255 -10.10 9.93 -18.61
CA LYS A 255 -9.03 10.94 -18.72
C LYS A 255 -9.52 12.38 -18.55
N PRO A 256 -10.66 12.82 -19.12
CA PRO A 256 -11.12 14.20 -18.92
C PRO A 256 -11.47 14.49 -17.47
N PHE A 257 -11.97 13.49 -16.72
CA PHE A 257 -12.28 13.62 -15.30
C PHE A 257 -11.00 13.75 -14.49
N LEU A 258 -10.01 12.89 -14.76
CA LEU A 258 -8.70 12.97 -14.10
C LEU A 258 -8.00 14.31 -14.36
N LYS A 259 -8.07 14.82 -15.59
CA LYS A 259 -7.54 16.15 -15.93
C LYS A 259 -8.27 17.29 -15.21
N LEU A 260 -9.58 17.16 -14.97
CA LEU A 260 -10.33 18.13 -14.18
C LEU A 260 -9.82 18.17 -12.73
N LEU A 261 -9.43 17.02 -12.18
CA LEU A 261 -8.83 16.93 -10.84
C LEU A 261 -7.41 17.52 -10.78
N GLU A 262 -6.66 17.54 -11.87
CA GLU A 262 -5.33 18.17 -11.95
C GLU A 262 -5.38 19.70 -11.97
N GLY A 263 -6.50 20.27 -12.46
CA GLY A 263 -6.65 21.71 -12.70
C GLY A 263 -7.24 22.53 -11.57
N ASN A 264 -7.57 21.89 -10.45
CA ASN A 264 -8.09 22.52 -9.23
C ASN A 264 -7.08 22.35 -8.09
#